data_AF-R7Y2N2-F1
#
_entry.id   AF-R7Y2N2-F1
#
_cell.length_a   1.000
_cell.length_b   1.000
_cell.length_c   1.000
_cell.angle_alpha   90.00
_cell.angle_beta   90.00
_cell.angle_gamma   90.00
#
_symmetry.space_group_name_H-M   'P 1'
#
loop_
_entity.id
_entity.type
_entity.pdbx_description
1 polymer ?
#
loop_
_entity_poly.entity_id
_entity_poly.type
_entity_poly.pdbx_seq_one_letter_code
_entity_poly.pdbx_strand_id
1 'polypeptide(L)'
;VTMLLAVWAKPGMNNPNDPDSPTGSVEDADPEQLAAAADRDDRTPAQINHDALNALLKAALEDGLLGRSHRGLPVQLIIKADLSDLIRQTGLATTATGTLLPIPDLIAMAGEVQPWLAIFKNSTAVPLYFGRGRRLATREQRFVSFARPDGEVCSAPGCDQPATQVELHHA
;
A
#
# COMPACT_ATOMS: atom_id res chain seq x y z
N VAL A 1 -20.31 -5.97 12.16
CA VAL A 1 -19.82 -4.58 11.92
C VAL A 1 -20.30 -3.61 12.98
N THR A 2 -21.59 -3.60 13.35
CA THR A 2 -22.13 -2.66 14.35
C THR A 2 -21.44 -2.73 15.73
N MET A 3 -21.15 -3.93 16.24
CA MET A 3 -20.40 -4.08 17.50
C MET A 3 -18.94 -3.63 17.43
N LEU A 4 -18.31 -3.79 16.26
CA LEU A 4 -16.94 -3.33 16.02
C LEU A 4 -16.88 -1.81 16.00
N LEU A 5 -17.82 -1.16 15.31
CA LEU A 5 -17.92 0.30 15.27
C LEU A 5 -18.24 0.87 16.66
N ALA A 6 -18.99 0.16 17.51
CA ALA A 6 -19.21 0.61 18.89
C ALA A 6 -17.91 0.73 19.72
N VAL A 7 -16.86 0.00 19.33
CA VAL A 7 -15.56 -0.02 20.01
C VAL A 7 -14.57 0.95 19.36
N TRP A 8 -14.58 1.09 18.03
CA TRP A 8 -13.58 1.86 17.27
C TRP A 8 -14.09 3.22 16.76
N ALA A 9 -15.40 3.41 16.66
CA ALA A 9 -16.04 4.58 16.03
C ALA A 9 -16.75 5.47 17.05
N LYS A 10 -16.16 5.65 18.24
CA LYS A 10 -16.63 6.67 19.19
C LYS A 10 -16.18 8.07 18.74
N PRO A 11 -16.99 9.12 18.96
CA PRO A 11 -16.54 10.50 18.76
C PRO A 11 -15.22 10.75 19.50
N GLY A 12 -14.28 11.43 18.84
CA GLY A 12 -12.93 11.68 19.32
C GLY A 12 -11.91 10.56 19.04
N MET A 13 -12.33 9.35 18.67
CA MET A 13 -11.41 8.25 18.33
C MET A 13 -10.99 8.30 16.86
N ASN A 14 -9.77 7.83 16.58
CA ASN A 14 -9.28 7.52 15.24
C ASN A 14 -9.46 8.69 14.25
N ASN A 15 -9.23 9.94 14.68
CA ASN A 15 -9.33 11.11 13.81
C ASN A 15 -8.00 11.43 13.14
N PRO A 16 -7.86 11.26 11.81
CA PRO A 16 -6.60 11.57 11.13
C PRO A 16 -6.27 13.07 11.09
N ASN A 17 -7.25 13.94 11.32
CA ASN A 17 -7.08 15.40 11.28
C ASN A 17 -6.82 16.01 12.66
N ASP A 18 -6.90 15.22 13.73
CA ASP A 18 -6.62 15.66 15.10
C ASP A 18 -5.41 14.88 15.64
N PRO A 19 -4.22 15.52 15.76
CA PRO A 19 -3.02 14.85 16.25
C PRO A 19 -3.14 14.38 17.71
N ASP A 20 -4.07 14.96 18.48
CA ASP A 20 -4.31 14.60 19.87
C ASP A 20 -5.45 13.58 20.01
N SER A 21 -5.99 13.05 18.91
CA SER A 21 -7.00 11.98 18.93
C SER A 21 -6.36 10.63 19.27
N PRO A 22 -6.92 9.87 20.24
CA PRO A 22 -6.50 8.51 20.50
C PRO A 22 -6.80 7.58 19.31
N THR A 23 -5.88 6.65 19.03
CA THR A 23 -5.99 5.64 17.97
C THR A 23 -6.16 4.24 18.55
N GLY A 24 -6.99 3.41 17.92
CA GLY A 24 -7.24 2.02 18.34
C GLY A 24 -8.64 1.79 18.89
N SER A 25 -8.74 0.87 19.86
CA SER A 25 -9.95 0.59 20.62
C SER A 25 -10.21 1.66 21.67
N VAL A 26 -11.48 1.98 21.93
CA VAL A 26 -11.87 2.87 23.05
C VAL A 26 -11.41 2.35 24.43
N GLU A 27 -11.18 1.04 24.57
CA GLU A 27 -10.71 0.44 25.83
C GLU A 27 -9.25 0.78 26.14
N ASP A 28 -8.45 1.04 25.11
CA ASP A 28 -7.03 1.38 25.25
C ASP A 28 -6.80 2.90 25.35
N ALA A 29 -7.85 3.71 25.14
CA ALA A 29 -7.78 5.15 25.11
C ALA A 29 -7.79 5.75 26.53
N ASP A 30 -6.98 6.79 26.73
CA ASP A 30 -7.08 7.61 27.94
C ASP A 30 -8.44 8.34 27.98
N PRO A 31 -9.23 8.22 29.06
CA PRO A 31 -10.57 8.79 29.11
C PRO A 31 -10.61 10.32 29.01
N GLU A 32 -9.62 11.03 29.57
CA GLU A 32 -9.58 12.49 29.55
C GLU A 32 -9.19 13.00 28.16
N GLN A 33 -8.19 12.37 27.53
CA GLN A 33 -7.82 12.64 26.15
C GLN A 33 -8.99 12.42 25.20
N LEU A 34 -9.70 11.30 25.35
CA LEU A 34 -10.86 10.98 24.53
C LEU A 34 -12.01 11.98 24.72
N ALA A 35 -12.31 12.37 25.96
CA ALA A 35 -13.35 13.37 26.22
C ALA A 35 -13.02 14.71 25.55
N ALA A 36 -11.78 15.19 25.69
CA ALA A 36 -11.33 16.41 25.04
C ALA A 36 -11.37 16.29 23.51
N ALA A 37 -11.02 15.12 22.95
CA ALA A 37 -11.08 14.86 21.51
C ALA A 37 -12.52 14.84 20.99
N ALA A 38 -13.44 14.25 21.75
CA ALA A 38 -14.87 14.22 21.42
C ALA A 38 -15.49 15.62 21.38
N ASP A 39 -15.09 16.52 22.29
CA ASP A 39 -15.60 17.89 22.34
C ASP A 39 -15.26 18.74 21.11
N ARG A 40 -14.14 18.40 20.43
CA ARG A 40 -13.66 19.07 19.22
C ARG A 40 -13.86 18.25 17.94
N ASP A 41 -14.53 17.10 18.03
CA ASP A 41 -14.81 16.24 16.88
C ASP A 41 -16.06 16.74 16.13
N ASP A 42 -15.85 17.34 14.97
CA ASP A 42 -16.90 17.89 14.11
C ASP A 42 -17.33 16.92 12.99
N ARG A 43 -16.77 15.69 12.98
CA ARG A 43 -17.05 14.69 11.94
C ARG A 43 -18.46 14.12 12.08
N THR A 44 -19.07 13.84 10.94
CA THR A 44 -20.35 13.11 10.89
C THR A 44 -20.17 11.64 11.31
N PRO A 45 -21.24 10.96 11.76
CA PRO A 45 -21.18 9.53 12.09
C PRO A 45 -20.63 8.65 10.96
N ALA A 46 -20.89 9.02 9.69
CA ALA A 46 -20.36 8.30 8.54
C ALA A 46 -18.83 8.44 8.41
N GLN A 47 -18.30 9.65 8.65
CA GLN A 47 -16.86 9.90 8.67
C GLN A 47 -16.18 9.18 9.84
N ILE A 48 -16.76 9.24 11.04
CA ILE A 48 -16.23 8.52 12.20
C ILE A 48 -16.17 7.01 11.93
N ASN A 49 -17.22 6.43 11.34
CA ASN A 49 -17.23 5.00 10.98
C ASN A 49 -16.19 4.65 9.91
N HIS A 50 -16.00 5.53 8.92
CA HIS A 50 -14.99 5.36 7.89
C HIS A 50 -13.58 5.36 8.48
N ASP A 51 -13.27 6.36 9.32
CA ASP A 51 -11.94 6.50 9.90
C ASP A 51 -11.64 5.37 10.89
N ALA A 52 -12.64 4.94 11.66
CA ALA A 52 -12.54 3.76 12.53
C ALA A 52 -12.25 2.47 11.75
N LEU A 53 -12.92 2.27 10.61
CA LEU A 53 -12.66 1.11 9.75
C LEU A 53 -11.25 1.17 9.16
N ASN A 54 -10.80 2.34 8.70
CA ASN A 54 -9.46 2.53 8.18
C ASN A 54 -8.39 2.28 9.26
N ALA A 55 -8.56 2.83 10.46
CA ALA A 55 -7.66 2.62 11.59
C ALA A 55 -7.55 1.14 11.97
N LEU A 56 -8.68 0.43 12.02
CA LEU A 56 -8.69 -1.00 12.29
C LEU A 56 -7.96 -1.81 11.20
N LEU A 57 -8.22 -1.51 9.93
CA LEU A 57 -7.54 -2.19 8.82
C LEU A 57 -6.04 -1.94 8.83
N LYS A 58 -5.62 -0.71 9.16
CA LYS A 58 -4.21 -0.35 9.35
C LYS A 58 -3.59 -1.15 10.50
N ALA A 59 -4.24 -1.20 11.66
CA ALA A 59 -3.77 -1.98 12.80
C ALA A 59 -3.67 -3.48 12.46
N ALA A 60 -4.66 -4.04 11.77
CA ALA A 60 -4.63 -5.45 11.34
C ALA A 60 -3.52 -5.75 10.33
N LEU A 61 -3.18 -4.78 9.47
CA LEU A 61 -2.07 -4.89 8.54
C LEU A 61 -0.71 -4.84 9.29
N GLU A 62 -0.56 -3.90 10.23
CA GLU A 62 0.65 -3.72 11.03
C GLU A 62 0.91 -4.90 11.98
N ASP A 63 -0.14 -5.48 12.56
CA ASP A 63 -0.06 -6.69 13.41
C ASP A 63 0.15 -7.98 12.60
N GLY A 64 0.11 -7.90 11.26
CA GLY A 64 0.34 -9.03 10.36
C GLY A 64 -0.81 -10.05 10.31
N LEU A 65 -2.00 -9.69 10.82
CA LEU A 65 -3.20 -10.55 10.84
C LEU A 65 -3.70 -10.89 9.43
N LEU A 66 -3.41 -10.04 8.44
CA LEU A 66 -3.73 -10.27 7.03
C LEU A 66 -2.78 -11.24 6.32
N GLY A 67 -1.82 -11.82 7.06
CA GLY A 67 -0.78 -12.69 6.54
C GLY A 67 0.47 -11.92 6.12
N ARG A 68 1.57 -12.67 5.91
CA ARG A 68 2.90 -12.08 5.67
C ARG A 68 3.18 -11.78 4.21
N SER A 69 2.48 -12.42 3.28
CA SER A 69 2.72 -12.24 1.86
C SER A 69 1.52 -12.60 1.00
N HIS A 70 1.33 -11.88 -0.09
CA HIS A 70 0.49 -12.28 -1.21
C HIS A 70 1.39 -12.63 -2.39
N ARG A 71 1.34 -13.90 -2.84
CA ARG A 71 2.17 -14.42 -3.96
C ARG A 71 3.67 -14.12 -3.80
N GLY A 72 4.21 -14.26 -2.59
CA GLY A 72 5.64 -14.07 -2.31
C GLY A 72 6.11 -12.61 -2.23
N LEU A 73 5.19 -11.64 -2.32
CA LEU A 73 5.44 -10.23 -2.06
C LEU A 73 4.79 -9.81 -0.73
N PRO A 74 5.37 -8.87 0.02
CA PRO A 74 4.70 -8.28 1.18
C PRO A 74 3.31 -7.75 0.80
N VAL A 75 2.37 -7.77 1.74
CA VAL A 75 1.06 -7.10 1.57
C VAL A 75 1.30 -5.60 1.72
N GLN A 76 1.93 -5.00 0.71
CA GLN A 76 2.35 -3.61 0.67
C GLN A 76 2.04 -3.03 -0.71
N LEU A 77 1.88 -1.71 -0.76
CA LEU A 77 1.72 -0.98 -2.01
C LEU A 77 3.02 -1.02 -2.80
N ILE A 78 3.00 -1.66 -3.96
CA ILE A 78 4.14 -1.72 -4.88
C ILE A 78 3.87 -0.77 -6.03
N ILE A 79 4.78 0.17 -6.23
CA ILE A 79 4.61 1.30 -7.15
C ILE A 79 5.79 1.31 -8.12
N LYS A 80 5.49 1.51 -9.41
CA LYS A 80 6.47 1.76 -10.46
C LYS A 80 6.32 3.19 -10.95
N ALA A 81 7.43 3.90 -11.03
CA ALA A 81 7.49 5.26 -11.57
C ALA A 81 8.77 5.43 -12.38
N ASP A 82 8.71 6.24 -13.44
CA ASP A 82 9.89 6.62 -14.21
C ASP A 82 10.69 7.69 -13.48
N LEU A 83 12.03 7.56 -13.52
CA LEU A 83 12.92 8.52 -12.88
C LEU A 83 12.75 9.94 -13.46
N SER A 84 12.45 10.06 -14.75
CA SER A 84 12.20 11.36 -15.38
C SER A 84 10.97 12.06 -14.81
N ASP A 85 9.94 11.29 -14.49
CA ASP A 85 8.67 11.80 -13.97
C ASP A 85 8.83 12.21 -12.51
N LEU A 86 9.56 11.43 -11.73
CA LEU A 86 9.99 11.81 -10.38
C LEU A 86 10.81 13.12 -10.38
N ILE A 87 11.77 13.26 -11.30
CA ILE A 87 12.59 14.49 -11.42
C ILE A 87 11.74 15.69 -11.81
N ARG A 88 10.79 15.53 -12.74
CA ARG A 88 9.89 16.61 -13.18
C ARG A 88 8.73 16.86 -12.22
N GLN A 89 8.51 15.98 -11.24
CA GLN A 89 7.40 16.02 -10.29
C GLN A 89 6.02 16.03 -10.96
N THR A 90 5.91 15.35 -12.11
CA THR A 90 4.67 15.26 -12.90
C THR A 90 4.61 13.93 -13.61
N GLY A 91 3.42 13.53 -14.05
CA GLY A 91 3.15 12.21 -14.62
C GLY A 91 2.43 11.29 -13.63
N LEU A 92 2.37 10.02 -13.99
CA LEU A 92 1.64 8.98 -13.25
C LEU A 92 2.57 7.82 -12.95
N ALA A 93 2.56 7.36 -11.71
CA ALA A 93 3.08 6.07 -11.31
C ALA A 93 1.97 5.01 -11.44
N THR A 94 2.36 3.75 -11.57
CA THR A 94 1.43 2.62 -11.67
C THR A 94 1.64 1.68 -10.49
N THR A 95 0.57 1.29 -9.81
CA THR A 95 0.62 0.27 -8.76
C THR A 95 0.61 -1.13 -9.36
N ALA A 96 1.07 -2.14 -8.61
CA ALA A 96 1.02 -3.53 -9.07
C ALA A 96 -0.42 -4.09 -9.21
N THR A 97 -1.43 -3.35 -8.73
CA THR A 97 -2.87 -3.61 -8.95
C THR A 97 -3.43 -2.90 -10.18
N GLY A 98 -2.62 -2.10 -10.89
CA GLY A 98 -3.01 -1.37 -12.09
C GLY A 98 -3.60 0.02 -11.83
N THR A 99 -3.61 0.49 -10.59
CA THR A 99 -4.08 1.83 -10.24
C THR A 99 -3.04 2.87 -10.63
N LEU A 100 -3.48 4.01 -11.19
CA LEU A 100 -2.61 5.14 -11.47
C LEU A 100 -2.55 6.07 -10.26
N LEU A 101 -1.34 6.48 -9.91
CA LEU A 101 -1.05 7.35 -8.77
C LEU A 101 -0.30 8.59 -9.26
N PRO A 102 -0.78 9.82 -9.01
CA PRO A 102 -0.04 11.02 -9.33
C PRO A 102 1.35 11.05 -8.69
N ILE A 103 2.36 11.45 -9.46
CA ILE A 103 3.73 11.58 -8.95
C ILE A 103 3.83 12.51 -7.72
N PRO A 104 3.12 13.65 -7.63
CA PRO A 104 3.11 14.47 -6.42
C PRO A 104 2.68 13.71 -5.17
N ASP A 105 1.66 12.86 -5.28
CA ASP A 105 1.17 12.04 -4.16
C ASP A 105 2.20 10.97 -3.77
N LEU A 106 2.84 10.34 -4.76
CA LEU A 106 3.95 9.42 -4.51
C LEU A 106 5.11 10.11 -3.77
N ILE A 107 5.45 11.34 -4.15
CA ILE A 107 6.50 12.12 -3.49
C ILE A 107 6.09 12.46 -2.05
N ALA A 108 4.82 12.83 -1.82
CA ALA A 108 4.30 13.08 -0.47
C ALA A 108 4.39 11.85 0.44
N MET A 109 4.23 10.64 -0.12
CA MET A 109 4.37 9.38 0.61
C MET A 109 5.82 8.86 0.74
N ALA A 110 6.80 9.53 0.12
CA ALA A 110 8.15 8.97 -0.04
C ALA A 110 8.86 8.65 1.30
N GLY A 111 8.50 9.31 2.39
CA GLY A 111 9.03 9.04 3.73
C GLY A 111 8.65 7.68 4.31
N GLU A 112 7.58 7.07 3.80
CA GLU A 112 7.07 5.75 4.22
C GLU A 112 7.38 4.64 3.20
N VAL A 113 8.02 4.99 2.08
CA VAL A 113 8.32 4.07 0.98
C VAL A 113 9.74 3.52 1.12
N GLN A 114 9.90 2.22 0.89
CA GLN A 114 11.21 1.61 0.69
C GLN A 114 11.55 1.64 -0.82
N PRO A 115 12.47 2.52 -1.28
CA PRO A 115 12.79 2.61 -2.71
C PRO A 115 13.61 1.40 -3.17
N TRP A 116 13.30 0.93 -4.38
CA TRP A 116 14.08 -0.07 -5.11
C TRP A 116 14.42 0.48 -6.49
N LEU A 117 15.70 0.40 -6.86
CA LEU A 117 16.16 0.84 -8.17
C LEU A 117 16.33 -0.36 -9.10
N ALA A 118 15.56 -0.38 -10.19
CA ALA A 118 15.78 -1.29 -11.31
C ALA A 118 16.52 -0.55 -12.43
N ILE A 119 17.71 -1.04 -12.81
CA ILE A 119 18.52 -0.47 -13.89
C ILE A 119 18.47 -1.44 -15.08
N PHE A 120 18.01 -0.95 -16.23
CA PHE A 120 18.01 -1.71 -17.48
C PHE A 120 19.03 -1.11 -18.45
N LYS A 121 19.93 -1.94 -18.99
CA LYS A 121 20.89 -1.49 -20.01
C LYS A 121 20.24 -1.62 -21.39
N ASN A 122 20.06 -0.50 -22.08
CA ASN A 122 19.54 -0.45 -23.47
C ASN A 122 18.28 -1.30 -23.68
N SER A 123 17.28 -1.13 -22.81
CA SER A 123 15.97 -1.82 -22.87
C SER A 123 16.01 -3.34 -22.65
N THR A 124 17.18 -3.94 -22.46
CA THR A 124 17.29 -5.37 -22.14
C THR A 124 17.20 -5.53 -20.63
N ALA A 125 16.06 -6.03 -20.16
CA ALA A 125 15.89 -6.41 -18.76
C ALA A 125 16.77 -7.63 -18.45
N VAL A 126 18.00 -7.38 -17.98
CA VAL A 126 18.93 -8.45 -17.58
C VAL A 126 18.93 -8.53 -16.05
N PRO A 127 18.29 -9.55 -15.45
CA PRO A 127 18.40 -9.81 -14.02
C PRO A 127 19.87 -10.14 -13.69
N LEU A 128 20.49 -9.37 -12.79
CA LEU A 128 21.91 -9.50 -12.45
C LEU A 128 22.24 -10.75 -11.60
N TYR A 129 21.22 -11.45 -11.07
CA TYR A 129 21.40 -12.66 -10.27
C TYR A 129 20.11 -13.51 -10.19
N PHE A 130 20.19 -14.81 -10.53
CA PHE A 130 19.07 -15.77 -10.50
C PHE A 130 19.10 -16.72 -9.28
N GLY A 131 19.58 -16.25 -8.12
CA GLY A 131 19.88 -17.11 -6.95
C GLY A 131 18.89 -18.24 -6.60
N ARG A 132 19.45 -19.46 -6.53
CA ARG A 132 19.02 -20.75 -5.92
C ARG A 132 17.73 -21.44 -6.41
N GLY A 133 17.80 -22.79 -6.43
CA GLY A 133 16.81 -23.75 -6.94
C GLY A 133 15.50 -23.89 -6.17
N ARG A 134 14.80 -22.78 -5.91
CA ARG A 134 13.36 -22.80 -5.62
C ARG A 134 12.59 -22.65 -6.93
N ARG A 135 11.56 -23.48 -7.13
CA ARG A 135 10.70 -23.48 -8.34
C ARG A 135 9.73 -22.29 -8.42
N LEU A 136 9.89 -21.27 -7.58
CA LEU A 136 8.99 -20.12 -7.49
C LEU A 136 9.81 -18.84 -7.65
N ALA A 137 9.26 -17.87 -8.40
CA ALA A 137 9.88 -16.57 -8.56
C ALA A 137 10.10 -15.88 -7.20
N THR A 138 11.34 -15.43 -6.96
CA THR A 138 11.70 -14.68 -5.74
C THR A 138 11.01 -13.32 -5.73
N ARG A 139 11.00 -12.66 -4.57
CA ARG A 139 10.49 -11.29 -4.43
C ARG A 139 11.18 -10.34 -5.42
N GLU A 140 12.49 -10.44 -5.53
CA GLU A 140 13.31 -9.61 -6.40
C GLU A 140 13.01 -9.89 -7.88
N GLN A 141 12.80 -11.16 -8.28
CA GLN A 141 12.38 -11.51 -9.64
C GLN A 141 10.99 -10.96 -9.97
N ARG A 142 10.07 -10.94 -9.00
CA ARG A 142 8.74 -10.34 -9.15
C ARG A 142 8.82 -8.82 -9.31
N PHE A 143 9.65 -8.14 -8.50
CA PHE A 143 9.88 -6.70 -8.66
C PHE A 143 10.48 -6.37 -10.02
N VAL A 144 11.48 -7.12 -10.49
CA VAL A 144 12.06 -6.93 -11.83
C VAL A 144 11.02 -7.20 -12.93
N SER A 145 10.20 -8.24 -12.79
CA SER A 145 9.11 -8.54 -13.72
C SER A 145 8.06 -7.44 -13.80
N PHE A 146 7.80 -6.74 -12.69
CA PHE A 146 6.89 -5.60 -12.65
C PHE A 146 7.54 -4.31 -13.18
N ALA A 147 8.83 -4.10 -12.87
CA ALA A 147 9.59 -2.91 -13.21
C ALA A 147 9.90 -2.77 -14.71
N ARG A 148 9.96 -3.88 -15.46
CA ARG A 148 10.22 -3.84 -16.91
C ARG A 148 9.11 -3.08 -17.67
N PRO A 149 9.40 -2.59 -18.90
CA PRO A 149 8.36 -2.09 -19.79
C PRO A 149 7.24 -3.13 -19.96
N ASP A 150 5.99 -2.67 -19.87
CA ASP A 150 4.76 -3.49 -19.93
C ASP A 150 4.64 -4.56 -18.82
N GLY A 151 5.46 -4.47 -17.77
CA GLY A 151 5.46 -5.40 -16.64
C GLY A 151 4.28 -5.26 -15.67
N GLU A 152 3.48 -4.21 -15.82
CA GLU A 152 2.31 -3.91 -14.99
C GLU A 152 1.12 -4.84 -15.23
N VAL A 153 1.10 -5.53 -16.37
CA VAL A 153 0.02 -6.44 -16.79
C VAL A 153 0.55 -7.79 -17.26
N CYS A 154 -0.36 -8.72 -17.51
CA CYS A 154 -0.09 -10.00 -18.11
C CYS A 154 0.66 -9.87 -19.45
N SER A 155 1.70 -10.67 -19.67
CA SER A 155 2.42 -10.68 -20.94
C SER A 155 1.72 -11.46 -22.06
N ALA A 156 0.56 -12.06 -21.79
CA ALA A 156 -0.24 -12.72 -22.83
C ALA A 156 -0.84 -11.65 -23.76
N PRO A 157 -0.77 -11.82 -25.10
CA PRO A 157 -1.26 -10.82 -26.04
C PRO A 157 -2.72 -10.41 -25.77
N GLY A 158 -2.96 -9.11 -25.58
CA GLY A 158 -4.29 -8.54 -25.35
C GLY A 158 -4.85 -8.72 -23.95
N CYS A 159 -4.08 -9.25 -23.00
CA CYS A 159 -4.50 -9.40 -21.62
C CYS A 159 -4.11 -8.16 -20.79
N ASP A 160 -5.05 -7.60 -20.04
CA ASP A 160 -4.89 -6.42 -19.18
C ASP A 160 -4.88 -6.77 -17.68
N GLN A 161 -4.83 -8.06 -17.36
CA GLN A 161 -4.82 -8.51 -15.96
C GLN A 161 -3.61 -7.96 -15.21
N PRO A 162 -3.80 -7.28 -14.06
CA PRO A 162 -2.70 -6.68 -13.31
C PRO A 162 -1.66 -7.69 -12.86
N ALA A 163 -0.41 -7.24 -12.69
CA ALA A 163 0.72 -8.05 -12.22
C ALA A 163 0.43 -8.81 -10.91
N THR A 164 -0.42 -8.26 -10.04
CA THR A 164 -0.87 -8.91 -8.79
C THR A 164 -1.85 -10.08 -8.99
N GLN A 165 -2.51 -10.16 -10.14
CA GLN A 165 -3.53 -11.18 -10.44
C GLN A 165 -3.01 -12.30 -11.35
N VAL A 166 -1.77 -12.20 -11.85
CA VAL A 166 -1.14 -13.21 -12.71
C VAL A 166 -0.08 -14.06 -12.00
N GLU A 167 0.19 -15.26 -12.54
CA GLU A 167 1.27 -16.13 -12.09
C GLU A 167 2.53 -15.93 -12.96
N LEU A 168 3.71 -16.07 -12.36
CA LEU A 168 4.97 -16.04 -13.11
C LEU A 168 5.38 -17.45 -13.50
N HIS A 169 5.50 -17.67 -14.81
CA HIS A 169 6.03 -18.89 -15.39
C HIS A 169 7.36 -18.60 -16.07
N HIS A 170 8.36 -19.46 -15.85
CA HIS A 170 9.56 -19.48 -16.66
C HIS A 170 9.28 -20.37 -17.89
N ALA A 171 9.55 -19.87 -19.09
CA ALA A 171 9.54 -20.68 -20.31
C ALA A 171 10.89 -21.41 -20.45
#